data_AF-A0AAE1PS78-F1
#
_entry.id   AF-A0AAE1PS78-F1
#
_cell.length_a   1.000
_cell.length_b   1.000
_cell.length_c   1.000
_cell.angle_alpha   90.00
_cell.angle_beta   90.00
_cell.angle_gamma   90.00
#
_symmetry.space_group_name_H-M   'P 1'
#
loop_
_entity.id
_entity.type
_entity.pdbx_description
1 polymer ?
#
loop_
_entity_poly.entity_id
_entity_poly.type
_entity_poly.pdbx_seq_one_letter_code
_entity_poly.pdbx_strand_id
1 'polypeptide(L)'
;MLVVVVVVVVVVLVVVVVVMMVMQRCIKKNSGDEAFTCLAMQERSSNVMEFQISPDRRASYQSGLCSSPASLSWDSWVTQGRVDRFRQSPCPVAGEYTGVIPDAPVLCAKLYSDCNNPEIMFYTVFSCYNRSEVIEEREYRCLGQWSETGVTYTYTERRDQTGYECFAGVMVDDDELYIMEAGSDCQRGLQALSYGMKLLKQAPCLNDPGVGGRVRVGGPTQPPWWNATRNPWLKKTSPPSKKPDSKGNDSKGGVSGRNKCFSIADEPKETKHCRPRSVQQQQQQQAQDST
;
A
#
# COMPACT_ATOMS: atom_id res chain seq x y z
N MET A 1 53.47 17.98 36.08
CA MET A 1 52.66 18.98 35.35
C MET A 1 52.08 18.30 34.12
N LEU A 2 50.74 18.34 33.98
CA LEU A 2 49.87 18.01 32.83
C LEU A 2 50.10 16.65 32.14
N VAL A 3 49.24 15.62 32.29
CA VAL A 3 47.83 15.48 31.84
C VAL A 3 47.63 15.91 30.37
N VAL A 4 47.57 14.93 29.47
CA VAL A 4 46.63 14.94 28.34
C VAL A 4 46.12 13.51 28.14
N VAL A 5 45.00 13.20 28.77
CA VAL A 5 44.16 12.06 28.42
C VAL A 5 43.41 12.47 27.16
N VAL A 6 43.76 11.89 26.02
CA VAL A 6 42.96 12.04 24.80
C VAL A 6 41.77 11.10 24.92
N VAL A 7 40.67 11.62 25.47
CA VAL A 7 39.35 10.96 25.37
C VAL A 7 38.87 11.18 23.94
N VAL A 8 39.06 10.18 23.08
CA VAL A 8 38.37 10.14 21.78
C VAL A 8 36.92 9.76 22.06
N VAL A 9 36.06 10.78 22.15
CA VAL A 9 34.61 10.60 22.18
C VAL A 9 34.19 10.10 20.80
N VAL A 10 34.02 8.78 20.67
CA VAL A 10 33.39 8.18 19.48
C VAL A 10 31.90 8.50 19.56
N VAL A 11 31.50 9.64 18.99
CA VAL A 11 30.10 9.92 18.69
C VAL A 11 29.71 9.00 17.52
N VAL A 12 29.18 7.82 17.85
CA VAL A 12 28.53 6.94 16.88
C VAL A 12 27.22 7.62 16.47
N LEU A 13 27.33 8.54 15.51
CA LEU A 13 26.20 8.93 14.67
C LEU A 13 25.81 7.69 13.87
N VAL A 14 24.80 6.97 14.37
CA VAL A 14 24.06 5.98 13.59
C VAL A 14 23.33 6.74 12.49
N VAL A 15 24.06 7.12 11.44
CA VAL A 15 23.46 7.44 10.17
C VAL A 15 22.93 6.11 9.67
N VAL A 16 21.64 5.87 9.90
CA VAL A 16 20.90 4.88 9.13
C VAL A 16 21.09 5.31 7.69
N VAL A 17 22.02 4.66 7.00
CA VAL A 17 22.19 4.82 5.55
C VAL A 17 20.94 4.23 4.95
N VAL A 18 19.90 5.05 4.82
CA VAL A 18 18.85 4.80 3.85
C VAL A 18 19.59 4.81 2.52
N VAL A 19 19.85 3.63 1.96
CA VAL A 19 20.48 3.49 0.66
C VAL A 19 19.47 3.97 -0.36
N MET A 20 19.35 5.29 -0.52
CA MET A 20 18.62 5.87 -1.62
C MET A 20 19.47 5.62 -2.86
N MET A 21 19.08 4.62 -3.64
CA MET A 21 19.76 4.34 -4.89
C MET A 21 19.27 5.35 -5.91
N VAL A 22 20.13 6.31 -6.24
CA VAL A 22 19.91 7.23 -7.34
C VAL A 22 20.64 6.69 -8.56
N MET A 23 19.88 6.36 -9.60
CA MET A 23 20.42 5.81 -10.84
C MET A 23 19.98 6.65 -12.02
N GLN A 24 20.86 6.81 -13.00
CA GLN A 24 20.51 7.38 -14.29
C GLN A 24 19.96 6.29 -15.19
N ARG A 25 18.76 6.52 -15.76
CA ARG A 25 18.11 5.54 -16.63
C ARG A 25 17.55 6.22 -17.88
N CYS A 26 17.69 5.55 -19.02
CA CYS A 26 16.95 5.91 -20.23
C CYS A 26 15.51 5.43 -20.09
N ILE A 27 14.55 6.34 -20.19
CA ILE A 27 13.12 6.05 -20.20
C ILE A 27 12.58 6.43 -21.58
N LYS A 28 11.78 5.54 -22.15
CA LYS A 28 11.07 5.77 -23.41
C LYS A 28 9.62 6.14 -23.13
N LYS A 29 9.17 7.29 -23.63
CA LYS A 29 7.76 7.70 -23.54
C LYS A 29 6.94 7.02 -24.65
N ASN A 30 5.63 6.89 -24.44
CA ASN A 30 4.67 6.44 -25.47
C ASN A 30 4.66 7.30 -26.75
N SER A 31 5.24 8.51 -26.74
CA SER A 31 5.45 9.34 -27.94
C SER A 31 6.69 8.93 -28.77
N GLY A 32 7.47 7.95 -28.32
CA GLY A 32 8.71 7.52 -28.98
C GLY A 32 9.97 8.26 -28.53
N ASP A 33 9.83 9.37 -27.79
CA ASP A 33 10.96 10.13 -27.26
C ASP A 33 11.68 9.33 -26.16
N GLU A 34 12.99 9.15 -26.35
CA GLU A 34 13.89 8.53 -25.39
C GLU A 34 14.66 9.65 -24.66
N ALA A 35 14.67 9.60 -23.33
CA ALA A 35 15.43 10.54 -22.53
C ALA A 35 16.08 9.85 -21.33
N PHE A 36 17.26 10.31 -20.97
CA PHE A 36 17.93 9.99 -19.73
C PHE A 36 17.38 10.89 -18.62
N THR A 37 16.95 10.27 -17.53
CA THR A 37 16.55 10.95 -16.31
C THR A 37 17.11 10.21 -15.11
N CYS A 38 16.96 10.81 -13.94
CA CYS A 38 17.32 10.23 -12.66
C CYS A 38 16.12 9.53 -12.06
N LEU A 39 16.37 8.36 -11.48
CA LEU A 39 15.42 7.55 -10.75
C LEU A 39 15.97 7.38 -9.34
N ALA A 40 15.23 7.88 -8.35
CA ALA A 40 15.47 7.53 -6.96
C ALA A 40 14.59 6.34 -6.62
N MET A 41 15.16 5.32 -5.97
CA MET A 41 14.43 4.13 -5.56
C MET A 41 14.71 3.84 -4.09
N GLN A 42 13.67 3.38 -3.39
CA GLN A 42 13.76 2.98 -2.00
C GLN A 42 12.94 1.71 -1.77
N GLU A 43 13.60 0.67 -1.25
CA GLU A 43 12.90 -0.48 -0.70
C GLU A 43 12.28 -0.08 0.63
N ARG A 44 10.95 -0.21 0.74
CA ARG A 44 10.21 0.08 1.98
C ARG A 44 9.92 -1.19 2.77
N SER A 45 9.72 -2.31 2.08
CA SER A 45 9.61 -3.65 2.66
C SER A 45 9.92 -4.70 1.60
N SER A 46 9.90 -5.98 1.99
CA SER A 46 10.13 -7.09 1.06
C SER A 46 9.20 -7.10 -0.16
N ASN A 47 8.00 -6.52 -0.06
CA ASN A 47 7.05 -6.45 -1.18
C ASN A 47 6.69 -5.04 -1.62
N VAL A 48 7.28 -4.00 -1.03
CA VAL A 48 6.91 -2.61 -1.33
C VAL A 48 8.16 -1.80 -1.65
N MET A 49 8.10 -1.13 -2.78
CA MET A 49 9.14 -0.24 -3.27
C MET A 49 8.52 1.08 -3.65
N GLU A 50 9.24 2.15 -3.36
CA GLU A 50 8.91 3.47 -3.85
C GLU A 50 9.96 3.96 -4.82
N PHE A 51 9.54 4.78 -5.77
CA PHE A 51 10.46 5.49 -6.65
C PHE A 51 9.97 6.89 -6.99
N GLN A 52 10.92 7.75 -7.34
CA GLN A 52 10.70 9.07 -7.91
C GLN A 52 11.48 9.19 -9.20
N ILE A 53 10.87 9.86 -10.17
CA ILE A 53 11.50 10.15 -11.46
C ILE A 53 11.77 11.65 -11.50
N SER A 54 13.00 12.03 -11.85
CA SER A 54 13.37 13.44 -12.00
C SER A 54 12.64 14.06 -13.21
N PRO A 55 12.16 15.31 -13.08
CA PRO A 55 11.64 16.06 -14.21
C PRO A 55 12.76 16.50 -15.18
N ASP A 56 14.02 16.60 -14.73
CA ASP A 56 15.15 16.87 -15.61
C ASP A 56 15.41 15.66 -16.52
N ARG A 57 15.31 15.91 -17.83
CA ARG A 57 15.40 14.91 -18.90
C ARG A 57 16.42 15.37 -19.92
N ARG A 58 17.29 14.47 -20.34
CA ARG A 58 18.34 14.74 -21.35
C ARG A 58 18.22 13.77 -22.52
N ALA A 59 18.38 14.26 -23.74
CA ALA A 59 18.41 13.42 -24.93
C ALA A 59 19.64 12.50 -24.98
N SER A 60 20.70 12.82 -24.23
CA SER A 60 21.95 12.06 -24.20
C SER A 60 22.41 11.80 -22.76
N TYR A 61 23.18 10.73 -22.59
CA TYR A 61 23.82 10.42 -21.32
C TYR A 61 24.82 11.51 -20.95
N GLN A 62 24.72 12.00 -19.72
CA GLN A 62 25.65 12.94 -19.13
C GLN A 62 26.11 12.40 -17.78
N SER A 63 27.43 12.26 -17.59
CA SER A 63 28.01 11.86 -16.31
C SER A 63 27.63 12.89 -15.23
N GLY A 64 27.16 12.41 -14.08
CA GLY A 64 26.77 13.28 -12.97
C GLY A 64 25.41 13.96 -13.14
N LEU A 65 24.57 13.53 -14.09
CA LEU A 65 23.21 14.06 -14.27
C LEU A 65 22.44 14.10 -12.94
N CYS A 66 22.54 13.01 -12.17
CA CYS A 66 21.86 12.82 -10.89
C CYS A 66 22.58 13.39 -9.67
N SER A 67 23.66 14.14 -9.90
CA SER A 67 24.39 14.85 -8.86
C SER A 67 24.01 16.34 -8.80
N SER A 68 23.23 16.82 -9.79
CA SER A 68 22.81 18.22 -9.85
C SER A 68 21.60 18.47 -8.94
N PRO A 69 21.52 19.59 -8.21
CA PRO A 69 20.35 19.91 -7.39
C PRO A 69 19.03 19.96 -8.19
N ALA A 70 19.08 20.34 -9.46
CA ALA A 70 17.92 20.35 -10.36
C ALA A 70 17.39 18.94 -10.67
N SER A 71 18.26 17.93 -10.74
CA SER A 71 17.86 16.52 -10.86
C SER A 71 17.30 15.92 -9.56
N LEU A 72 17.42 16.67 -8.46
CA LEU A 72 16.92 16.29 -7.13
C LEU A 72 15.61 17.02 -6.77
N SER A 73 15.01 17.79 -7.69
CA SER A 73 13.64 18.31 -7.53
C SER A 73 12.65 17.22 -7.91
N TRP A 74 12.45 16.28 -7.01
CA TRP A 74 11.68 15.08 -7.27
C TRP A 74 10.17 15.34 -7.27
N ASP A 75 9.46 14.67 -8.19
CA ASP A 75 8.00 14.53 -8.12
C ASP A 75 7.58 13.74 -6.88
N SER A 76 6.27 13.63 -6.63
CA SER A 76 5.73 12.76 -5.58
C SER A 76 6.24 11.32 -5.72
N TRP A 77 6.46 10.65 -4.59
CA TRP A 77 6.78 9.21 -4.59
C TRP A 77 5.66 8.43 -5.24
N VAL A 78 6.02 7.45 -6.07
CA VAL A 78 5.11 6.42 -6.58
C VAL A 78 5.37 5.16 -5.78
N THR A 79 4.30 4.57 -5.23
CA THR A 79 4.40 3.33 -4.43
C THR A 79 3.97 2.15 -5.29
N GLN A 80 4.77 1.08 -5.27
CA GLN A 80 4.46 -0.15 -6.00
C GLN A 80 4.65 -1.38 -5.13
N GLY A 81 3.70 -2.31 -5.29
CA GLY A 81 3.74 -3.63 -4.69
C GLY A 81 4.37 -4.65 -5.63
N ARG A 82 5.04 -5.68 -5.09
CA ARG A 82 5.44 -6.84 -5.88
C ARG A 82 4.20 -7.61 -6.34
N VAL A 83 4.15 -7.92 -7.64
CA VAL A 83 3.15 -8.82 -8.22
C VAL A 83 3.31 -10.23 -7.63
N ASP A 84 4.54 -10.76 -7.70
CA ASP A 84 4.90 -12.03 -7.06
C ASP A 84 5.42 -11.75 -5.65
N ARG A 85 4.50 -11.80 -4.68
CA ARG A 85 4.79 -11.55 -3.26
C ARG A 85 5.88 -12.50 -2.77
N PHE A 86 6.95 -11.92 -2.20
CA PHE A 86 8.08 -12.67 -1.67
C PHE A 86 7.74 -13.29 -0.31
N ARG A 87 7.06 -12.53 0.56
CA ARG A 87 6.68 -12.94 1.91
C ARG A 87 5.36 -12.29 2.32
N GLN A 88 4.55 -12.97 3.13
CA GLN A 88 3.39 -12.33 3.77
C GLN A 88 3.86 -11.21 4.71
N SER A 89 3.23 -10.04 4.63
CA SER A 89 3.47 -8.92 5.55
C SER A 89 2.28 -8.78 6.47
N PRO A 90 2.47 -8.82 7.80
CA PRO A 90 1.39 -8.54 8.73
C PRO A 90 0.95 -7.07 8.60
N CYS A 91 -0.33 -6.83 8.85
CA CYS A 91 -0.88 -5.50 9.08
C CYS A 91 -0.38 -4.96 10.43
N PRO A 92 -0.26 -3.62 10.60
CA PRO A 92 0.29 -3.01 11.82
C PRO A 92 -0.64 -3.13 13.03
N VAL A 93 -1.91 -3.46 12.82
CA VAL A 93 -2.93 -3.57 13.86
C VAL A 93 -3.24 -5.03 14.10
N ALA A 94 -3.30 -5.43 15.37
CA ALA A 94 -3.75 -6.74 15.78
C ALA A 94 -4.91 -6.58 16.77
N GLY A 95 -5.99 -7.34 16.55
CA GLY A 95 -7.23 -7.25 17.31
C GLY A 95 -8.32 -6.44 16.61
N GLU A 96 -9.35 -6.08 17.36
CA GLU A 96 -10.51 -5.30 16.91
C GLU A 96 -10.46 -3.90 17.51
N TYR A 97 -10.63 -2.89 16.66
CA TYR A 97 -10.69 -1.49 17.04
C TYR A 97 -11.97 -0.85 16.49
N THR A 98 -12.52 0.10 17.22
CA THR A 98 -13.69 0.87 16.77
C THR A 98 -13.55 2.35 17.07
N GLY A 99 -14.15 3.20 16.25
CA GLY A 99 -14.19 4.63 16.46
C GLY A 99 -15.25 5.32 15.62
N VAL A 100 -15.37 6.63 15.81
CA VAL A 100 -16.31 7.48 15.08
C VAL A 100 -15.59 8.11 13.89
N ILE A 101 -16.25 8.14 12.73
CA ILE A 101 -15.71 8.75 11.53
C ILE A 101 -15.75 10.29 11.70
N PRO A 102 -14.62 11.02 11.61
CA PRO A 102 -14.56 12.44 11.97
C PRO A 102 -15.50 13.37 11.18
N ASP A 103 -15.70 13.09 9.89
CA ASP A 103 -16.54 13.88 8.97
C ASP A 103 -18.00 13.37 8.90
N ALA A 104 -18.28 12.21 9.50
CA ALA A 104 -19.60 11.61 9.54
C ALA A 104 -19.88 11.04 10.94
N PRO A 105 -20.20 11.87 11.95
CA PRO A 105 -20.27 11.45 13.35
C PRO A 105 -21.42 10.47 13.67
N VAL A 106 -22.36 10.29 12.73
CA VAL A 106 -23.42 9.26 12.81
C VAL A 106 -22.91 7.88 12.40
N LEU A 107 -21.72 7.81 11.81
CA LEU A 107 -21.07 6.60 11.31
C LEU A 107 -19.87 6.24 12.18
N CYS A 108 -19.79 4.95 12.44
CA CYS A 108 -18.72 4.33 13.19
C CYS A 108 -17.96 3.40 12.24
N ALA A 109 -16.65 3.30 12.47
CA ALA A 109 -15.81 2.35 11.77
C ALA A 109 -15.31 1.28 12.73
N LYS A 110 -15.15 0.06 12.20
CA LYS A 110 -14.45 -1.05 12.84
C LYS A 110 -13.28 -1.44 11.95
N LEU A 111 -12.10 -1.53 12.55
CA LEU A 111 -10.89 -2.04 11.93
C LEU A 111 -10.49 -3.32 12.66
N TYR A 112 -10.36 -4.44 11.95
CA TYR A 112 -9.85 -5.66 12.57
C TYR A 112 -8.91 -6.42 11.64
N SER A 113 -7.86 -7.00 12.21
CA SER A 113 -6.96 -7.90 11.49
C SER A 113 -7.19 -9.35 11.93
N ASP A 114 -7.19 -10.27 10.98
CA ASP A 114 -7.38 -11.69 11.26
C ASP A 114 -6.17 -12.23 12.01
N CYS A 115 -6.37 -12.63 13.27
CA CYS A 115 -5.29 -13.14 14.12
C CYS A 115 -4.66 -14.44 13.58
N ASN A 116 -5.34 -15.17 12.67
CA ASN A 116 -4.79 -16.35 12.01
C ASN A 116 -4.13 -16.03 10.66
N ASN A 117 -4.55 -14.94 10.02
CA ASN A 117 -4.03 -14.44 8.75
C ASN A 117 -3.65 -12.96 8.91
N PRO A 118 -2.54 -12.66 9.61
CA PRO A 118 -2.23 -11.30 10.05
C PRO A 118 -1.96 -10.35 8.88
N GLU A 119 -1.82 -10.86 7.66
CA GLU A 119 -1.76 -10.04 6.44
C GLU A 119 -3.12 -9.54 5.97
N ILE A 120 -4.23 -9.99 6.55
CA ILE A 120 -5.58 -9.59 6.17
C ILE A 120 -6.16 -8.63 7.21
N MET A 121 -6.70 -7.53 6.70
CA MET A 121 -7.35 -6.49 7.48
C MET A 121 -8.71 -6.19 6.88
N PHE A 122 -9.68 -5.95 7.75
CA PHE A 122 -11.05 -5.65 7.39
C PHE A 122 -11.43 -4.31 7.95
N TYR A 123 -12.16 -3.54 7.15
CA TYR A 123 -12.69 -2.25 7.51
C TYR A 123 -14.20 -2.26 7.27
N THR A 124 -14.98 -1.94 8.30
CA THR A 124 -16.43 -1.92 8.24
C THR A 124 -16.94 -0.56 8.69
N VAL A 125 -17.80 0.07 7.89
CA VAL A 125 -18.53 1.28 8.27
C VAL A 125 -19.97 0.89 8.60
N PHE A 126 -20.47 1.34 9.74
CA PHE A 126 -21.81 1.03 10.23
C PHE A 126 -22.44 2.22 10.97
N SER A 127 -23.75 2.21 11.13
CA SER A 127 -24.46 3.24 11.91
C SER A 127 -24.07 3.16 13.39
N CYS A 128 -23.59 4.26 13.98
CA CYS A 128 -23.26 4.30 15.41
C CYS A 128 -24.49 4.01 16.29
N TYR A 129 -25.70 4.32 15.81
CA TYR A 129 -26.96 4.08 16.50
C TYR A 129 -27.45 2.63 16.34
N ASN A 130 -27.21 2.04 15.17
CA ASN A 130 -27.62 0.68 14.86
C ASN A 130 -26.48 -0.12 14.23
N ARG A 131 -25.75 -0.86 15.07
CA ARG A 131 -24.56 -1.63 14.64
C ARG A 131 -24.83 -2.71 13.60
N SER A 132 -26.08 -3.16 13.44
CA SER A 132 -26.43 -4.14 12.40
C SER A 132 -26.61 -3.50 11.02
N GLU A 133 -26.73 -2.19 10.95
CA GLU A 133 -26.80 -1.44 9.69
C GLU A 133 -25.38 -1.18 9.18
N VAL A 134 -24.89 -2.13 8.39
CA VAL A 134 -23.59 -2.05 7.72
C VAL A 134 -23.75 -1.31 6.40
N ILE A 135 -22.93 -0.28 6.21
CA ILE A 135 -22.98 0.63 5.07
C ILE A 135 -21.88 0.29 4.07
N GLU A 136 -20.71 -0.09 4.59
CA GLU A 136 -19.57 -0.46 3.76
C GLU A 136 -18.73 -1.54 4.44
N GLU A 137 -18.22 -2.48 3.65
CA GLU A 137 -17.26 -3.49 4.06
C GLU A 137 -16.13 -3.55 3.02
N ARG A 138 -14.89 -3.45 3.48
CA ARG A 138 -13.69 -3.56 2.66
C ARG A 138 -12.77 -4.62 3.23
N GLU A 139 -12.11 -5.34 2.35
CA GLU A 139 -11.12 -6.35 2.70
C GLU A 139 -9.77 -5.99 2.06
N TYR A 140 -8.74 -5.93 2.89
CA TYR A 140 -7.40 -5.53 2.52
C TYR A 140 -6.42 -6.67 2.77
N ARG A 141 -5.42 -6.75 1.90
CA ARG A 141 -4.18 -7.51 2.16
C ARG A 141 -3.02 -6.56 2.31
N CYS A 142 -2.35 -6.59 3.46
CA CYS A 142 -1.15 -5.82 3.70
C CYS A 142 0.03 -6.38 2.89
N LEU A 143 0.68 -5.50 2.12
CA LEU A 143 1.85 -5.84 1.31
C LEU A 143 3.15 -5.48 2.02
N GLY A 144 3.12 -4.41 2.80
CA GLY A 144 4.27 -3.92 3.54
C GLY A 144 3.91 -2.75 4.44
N GLN A 145 4.78 -2.50 5.41
CA GLN A 145 4.68 -1.37 6.31
C GLN A 145 6.07 -0.78 6.57
N TRP A 146 6.13 0.53 6.80
CA TRP A 146 7.34 1.23 7.22
C TRP A 146 6.96 2.45 8.04
N SER A 147 7.85 2.87 8.93
CA SER A 147 7.66 4.07 9.73
C SER A 147 8.57 5.19 9.22
N GLU A 148 8.01 6.38 9.08
CA GLU A 148 8.72 7.58 8.66
C GLU A 148 8.22 8.76 9.50
N THR A 149 9.13 9.48 10.16
CA THR A 149 8.79 10.64 11.01
C THR A 149 7.74 10.36 12.08
N GLY A 150 7.71 9.13 12.63
CA GLY A 150 6.74 8.73 13.66
C GLY A 150 5.36 8.31 13.13
N VAL A 151 5.15 8.30 11.82
CA VAL A 151 3.94 7.79 11.16
C VAL A 151 4.25 6.44 10.54
N THR A 152 3.41 5.45 10.78
CA THR A 152 3.48 4.14 10.13
C THR A 152 2.60 4.13 8.90
N TYR A 153 3.21 3.92 7.75
CA TYR A 153 2.55 3.71 6.48
C TYR A 153 2.31 2.23 6.26
N THR A 154 1.11 1.88 5.81
CA THR A 154 0.74 0.50 5.46
C THR A 154 0.19 0.50 4.06
N TYR A 155 0.88 -0.19 3.15
CA TYR A 155 0.46 -0.32 1.78
C TYR A 155 -0.32 -1.63 1.59
N THR A 156 -1.52 -1.52 1.03
CA THR A 156 -2.47 -2.64 0.94
C THR A 156 -2.97 -2.85 -0.48
N GLU A 157 -3.27 -4.11 -0.78
CA GLU A 157 -4.04 -4.53 -1.95
C GLU A 157 -5.50 -4.71 -1.52
N ARG A 158 -6.44 -4.10 -2.25
CA ARG A 158 -7.87 -4.38 -2.04
C ARG A 158 -8.19 -5.77 -2.58
N ARG A 159 -8.94 -6.54 -1.79
CA ARG A 159 -9.36 -7.90 -2.13
C ARG A 159 -10.79 -7.97 -2.65
N ASP A 160 -11.58 -6.97 -2.29
CA ASP A 160 -12.97 -6.80 -2.72
C ASP A 160 -13.07 -6.11 -4.09
N GLN A 161 -12.09 -5.28 -4.45
CA GLN A 161 -11.96 -4.64 -5.76
C GLN A 161 -10.49 -4.58 -6.22
N THR A 162 -10.27 -4.32 -7.50
CA THR A 162 -8.91 -4.11 -8.02
C THR A 162 -8.41 -2.73 -7.58
N GLY A 163 -7.22 -2.68 -6.99
CA GLY A 163 -6.55 -1.44 -6.65
C GLY A 163 -5.70 -1.57 -5.39
N TYR A 164 -4.98 -0.49 -5.11
CA TYR A 164 -4.14 -0.38 -3.92
C TYR A 164 -4.58 0.83 -3.11
N GLU A 165 -4.39 0.71 -1.81
CA GLU A 165 -4.74 1.75 -0.86
C GLU A 165 -3.69 1.77 0.24
N CYS A 166 -3.28 2.97 0.62
CA CYS A 166 -2.33 3.19 1.68
C CYS A 166 -3.01 3.83 2.87
N PHE A 167 -2.56 3.44 4.06
CA PHE A 167 -2.99 4.04 5.31
C PHE A 167 -1.79 4.65 6.01
N ALA A 168 -1.98 5.83 6.59
CA ALA A 168 -1.05 6.47 7.49
C ALA A 168 -1.64 6.42 8.91
N GLY A 169 -0.88 5.85 9.85
CA GLY A 169 -1.35 5.69 11.23
C GLY A 169 -0.29 5.99 12.28
N VAL A 170 -0.76 6.33 13.47
CA VAL A 170 0.05 6.54 14.68
C VAL A 170 -0.59 5.76 15.81
N MET A 171 0.14 4.79 16.36
CA MET A 171 -0.24 4.07 17.56
C MET A 171 0.26 4.86 18.76
N VAL A 172 -0.66 5.35 19.59
CA VAL A 172 -0.33 6.12 20.80
C VAL A 172 0.08 5.16 21.91
N ASP A 173 -0.67 4.09 22.06
CA ASP A 173 -0.41 2.95 22.94
C ASP A 173 -1.08 1.68 22.37
N ASP A 174 -1.08 0.58 23.12
CA ASP A 174 -1.63 -0.71 22.67
C ASP A 174 -3.16 -0.70 22.47
N ASP A 175 -3.86 0.33 22.94
CA ASP A 175 -5.32 0.45 22.93
C ASP A 175 -5.82 1.61 22.04
N GLU A 176 -4.96 2.57 21.70
CA GLU A 176 -5.32 3.79 20.97
C GLU A 176 -4.52 3.96 19.67
N LEU A 177 -5.26 4.05 18.56
CA LEU A 177 -4.74 4.22 17.21
C LEU A 177 -5.40 5.41 16.53
N TYR A 178 -4.60 6.22 15.83
CA TYR A 178 -5.09 7.19 14.87
C TYR A 178 -4.73 6.73 13.47
N ILE A 179 -5.70 6.71 12.55
CA ILE A 179 -5.47 6.24 11.18
C ILE A 179 -6.21 7.12 10.17
N MET A 180 -5.61 7.28 8.99
CA MET A 180 -6.22 7.96 7.85
C MET A 180 -5.80 7.32 6.53
N GLU A 181 -6.64 7.47 5.51
CA GLU A 181 -6.31 7.09 4.14
C GLU A 181 -5.19 8.01 3.60
N ALA A 182 -4.24 7.43 2.89
CA ALA A 182 -3.06 8.07 2.31
C ALA A 182 -2.98 7.89 0.78
N GLY A 183 -4.10 7.53 0.15
CA GLY A 183 -4.21 7.30 -1.31
C GLY A 183 -3.48 6.06 -1.80
N SER A 184 -3.28 5.95 -3.11
CA SER A 184 -2.56 4.84 -3.76
C SER A 184 -1.04 4.89 -3.59
N ASP A 185 -0.49 6.08 -3.33
CA ASP A 185 0.97 6.30 -3.34
C ASP A 185 1.53 6.72 -1.99
N CYS A 186 0.79 6.45 -0.90
CA CYS A 186 1.21 6.72 0.47
C CYS A 186 1.64 8.18 0.69
N GLN A 187 0.75 9.14 0.46
CA GLN A 187 1.06 10.56 0.58
C GLN A 187 1.74 10.92 1.91
N ARG A 188 2.81 11.72 1.83
CA ARG A 188 3.61 12.15 2.99
C ARG A 188 3.06 13.43 3.62
N GLY A 189 3.47 13.69 4.86
CA GLY A 189 3.10 14.91 5.59
C GLY A 189 1.69 14.89 6.17
N LEU A 190 1.04 13.74 6.17
CA LEU A 190 -0.29 13.54 6.77
C LEU A 190 -0.20 13.60 8.30
N GLN A 191 -1.12 14.35 8.91
CA GLN A 191 -1.17 14.52 10.37
C GLN A 191 -2.25 13.63 10.97
N ALA A 192 -1.97 12.32 11.04
CA ALA A 192 -2.94 11.33 11.54
C ALA A 192 -3.41 11.63 12.97
N LEU A 193 -2.54 12.12 13.85
CA LEU A 193 -2.93 12.51 15.22
C LEU A 193 -3.95 13.65 15.27
N SER A 194 -3.88 14.58 14.31
CA SER A 194 -4.74 15.78 14.29
C SER A 194 -6.05 15.55 13.55
N TYR A 195 -6.01 14.81 12.43
CA TYR A 195 -7.12 14.69 11.49
C TYR A 195 -7.53 13.24 11.19
N GLY A 196 -6.76 12.27 11.68
CA GLY A 196 -7.09 10.86 11.51
C GLY A 196 -8.26 10.45 12.40
N MET A 197 -8.87 9.34 12.03
CA MET A 197 -9.88 8.70 12.83
C MET A 197 -9.23 8.07 14.05
N LYS A 198 -9.70 8.47 15.24
CA LYS A 198 -9.35 7.83 16.51
C LYS A 198 -10.10 6.51 16.64
N LEU A 199 -9.35 5.44 16.84
CA LEU A 199 -9.82 4.08 17.02
C LEU A 199 -9.36 3.55 18.37
N LEU A 200 -10.29 2.96 19.12
CA LEU A 200 -10.04 2.35 20.43
C LEU A 200 -10.19 0.84 20.34
N LYS A 201 -9.23 0.11 20.91
CA LYS A 201 -9.22 -1.35 20.96
C LYS A 201 -10.40 -1.87 21.77
N GLN A 202 -11.13 -2.79 21.18
CA GLN A 202 -12.28 -3.46 21.78
C GLN A 202 -11.91 -4.87 22.24
N ALA A 203 -11.06 -5.55 21.47
CA ALA A 203 -10.61 -6.90 21.77
C ALA A 203 -9.19 -7.15 21.25
N PRO A 204 -8.30 -7.75 22.05
CA PRO A 204 -6.99 -8.21 21.58
C PRO A 204 -7.11 -9.49 20.77
N CYS A 205 -6.06 -9.85 20.04
CA CYS A 205 -5.91 -11.21 19.53
C CYS A 205 -5.69 -12.19 20.70
N LEU A 206 -6.38 -13.33 20.70
CA LEU A 206 -6.26 -14.34 21.78
C LEU A 206 -4.85 -14.95 21.88
N ASN A 207 -4.04 -14.85 20.82
CA ASN A 207 -2.66 -15.35 20.76
C ASN A 207 -1.61 -14.27 21.07
N ASP A 208 -2.04 -13.08 21.51
CA ASP A 208 -1.12 -12.01 21.83
C ASP A 208 -0.32 -12.37 23.11
N PRO A 209 1.03 -12.43 23.05
CA PRO A 209 1.86 -12.76 24.20
C PRO A 209 1.69 -11.80 25.39
N GLY A 210 1.06 -10.63 25.20
CA GLY A 210 0.69 -9.70 26.27
C GLY A 210 -0.50 -10.13 27.14
N VAL A 211 -1.32 -11.09 26.70
CA VAL A 211 -2.52 -11.58 27.43
C VAL A 211 -2.21 -12.83 28.27
N GLY A 212 -0.97 -12.92 28.75
CA GLY A 212 -0.51 -13.94 29.70
C GLY A 212 -1.00 -13.66 31.13
N GLY A 213 -2.31 -13.57 31.36
CA GLY A 213 -2.82 -13.48 32.73
C GLY A 213 -4.25 -12.95 32.86
N ARG A 214 -5.19 -13.87 33.08
CA ARG A 214 -6.59 -13.67 33.49
C ARG A 214 -7.60 -13.43 32.38
N VAL A 215 -8.01 -14.49 31.68
CA VAL A 215 -9.44 -14.63 31.31
C VAL A 215 -9.88 -16.08 31.54
N ARG A 216 -10.91 -16.25 32.38
CA ARG A 216 -11.63 -17.51 32.58
C ARG A 216 -12.35 -17.88 31.28
N VAL A 217 -12.23 -19.15 30.90
CA VAL A 217 -12.90 -19.78 29.76
C VAL A 217 -14.40 -19.49 29.77
N GLY A 218 -14.83 -18.53 28.95
CA GLY A 218 -16.13 -18.51 28.29
C GLY A 218 -15.83 -18.61 26.81
N GLY A 219 -16.23 -19.72 26.17
CA GLY A 219 -15.94 -19.97 24.76
C GLY A 219 -16.51 -18.90 23.83
N PRO A 220 -15.99 -18.78 22.59
CA PRO A 220 -16.40 -17.72 21.68
C PRO A 220 -17.86 -17.94 21.24
N THR A 221 -18.75 -17.07 21.72
CA THR A 221 -20.05 -16.85 21.07
C THR A 221 -19.76 -16.11 19.76
N GLN A 222 -19.84 -16.81 18.64
CA GLN A 222 -19.80 -16.18 17.32
C GLN A 222 -20.88 -15.07 17.25
N PRO A 223 -20.58 -13.89 16.67
CA PRO A 223 -21.59 -12.88 16.48
C PRO A 223 -22.64 -13.36 15.46
N PRO A 224 -23.94 -13.01 15.62
CA PRO A 224 -25.04 -13.56 14.83
C PRO A 224 -24.97 -13.33 13.31
N TRP A 225 -24.07 -12.47 12.83
CA TRP A 225 -23.90 -12.14 11.42
C TRP A 225 -22.79 -12.95 10.72
N TRP A 226 -22.04 -13.78 11.46
CA TRP A 226 -21.05 -14.69 10.90
C TRP A 226 -21.71 -15.92 10.25
N ASN A 227 -22.38 -15.74 9.12
CA ASN A 227 -22.88 -16.84 8.31
C ASN A 227 -21.72 -17.49 7.53
N ALA A 228 -21.24 -18.61 8.06
CA ALA A 228 -20.17 -19.44 7.49
C ALA A 228 -20.56 -20.19 6.18
N THR A 229 -21.25 -19.54 5.24
CA THR A 229 -21.74 -20.17 4.00
C THR A 229 -21.11 -19.63 2.72
N ARG A 230 -19.89 -19.08 2.76
CA ARG A 230 -19.08 -18.89 1.55
C ARG A 230 -17.62 -19.21 1.82
N ASN A 231 -17.32 -20.51 1.84
CA ASN A 231 -15.96 -21.01 1.71
C ASN A 231 -15.85 -21.67 0.32
N PRO A 232 -15.42 -20.96 -0.75
CA PRO A 232 -15.35 -21.53 -2.10
C PRO A 232 -14.17 -22.49 -2.32
N TRP A 233 -13.36 -22.76 -1.29
CA TRP A 233 -12.05 -23.40 -1.45
C TRP A 233 -11.94 -24.85 -0.97
N LEU A 234 -13.05 -25.59 -0.85
CA LEU A 234 -12.97 -27.06 -0.93
C LEU A 234 -12.88 -27.50 -2.39
N LYS A 235 -11.68 -27.36 -2.98
CA LYS A 235 -11.35 -28.02 -4.25
C LYS A 235 -11.26 -29.53 -4.01
N LYS A 236 -12.19 -30.28 -4.61
CA LYS A 236 -12.08 -31.72 -4.84
C LYS A 236 -10.76 -32.02 -5.55
N THR A 237 -9.90 -32.76 -4.88
CA THR A 237 -8.73 -33.42 -5.47
C THR A 237 -9.19 -34.50 -6.46
N SER A 238 -8.75 -34.41 -7.71
CA SER A 238 -8.78 -35.51 -8.67
C SER A 238 -7.33 -35.87 -9.11
N PRO A 239 -7.05 -37.14 -9.46
CA PRO A 239 -5.68 -37.64 -9.63
C PRO A 239 -5.05 -37.26 -10.98
N PRO A 240 -3.71 -37.42 -11.13
CA PRO A 240 -2.96 -36.86 -12.25
C PRO A 240 -3.11 -37.71 -13.52
N SER A 241 -3.42 -37.04 -14.65
CA SER A 241 -3.35 -37.62 -15.99
C SER A 241 -2.00 -37.31 -16.65
N LYS A 242 -1.52 -38.29 -17.40
CA LYS A 242 -0.17 -38.44 -17.96
C LYS A 242 0.15 -37.44 -19.07
N LYS A 243 1.40 -36.99 -19.13
CA LYS A 243 2.02 -36.29 -20.28
C LYS A 243 2.26 -37.25 -21.46
N PRO A 244 2.22 -36.74 -22.69
CA PRO A 244 3.06 -37.22 -23.78
C PRO A 244 4.20 -36.25 -24.10
N ASP A 245 5.35 -36.84 -24.41
CA ASP A 245 6.56 -36.20 -24.91
C ASP A 245 6.39 -35.65 -26.33
N SER A 246 7.05 -34.53 -26.64
CA SER A 246 7.56 -34.28 -27.99
C SER A 246 8.83 -33.43 -27.98
N LYS A 247 9.76 -33.86 -28.84
CA LYS A 247 11.13 -33.41 -29.05
C LYS A 247 11.25 -32.26 -30.07
N GLY A 248 12.38 -31.56 -29.99
CA GLY A 248 13.06 -30.89 -31.11
C GLY A 248 12.82 -29.36 -31.16
N ASN A 249 13.77 -28.49 -31.47
CA ASN A 249 15.13 -28.65 -31.97
C ASN A 249 15.92 -27.34 -31.75
N ASP A 250 17.25 -27.45 -31.83
CA ASP A 250 18.28 -26.41 -31.75
C ASP A 250 18.07 -25.16 -32.61
N SER A 251 18.59 -24.01 -32.16
CA SER A 251 19.68 -23.29 -32.87
C SER A 251 20.19 -22.01 -32.16
N LYS A 252 21.52 -22.01 -32.01
CA LYS A 252 22.53 -20.95 -31.86
C LYS A 252 22.16 -19.48 -32.15
N GLY A 253 22.72 -18.60 -31.32
CA GLY A 253 23.64 -17.54 -31.80
C GLY A 253 23.24 -16.08 -31.53
N GLY A 254 24.15 -15.30 -30.94
CA GLY A 254 24.23 -13.85 -31.16
C GLY A 254 24.25 -12.97 -29.91
N VAL A 255 25.43 -12.79 -29.32
CA VAL A 255 25.74 -11.65 -28.44
C VAL A 255 25.69 -10.37 -29.28
N SER A 256 24.80 -9.43 -28.92
CA SER A 256 24.89 -8.04 -29.38
C SER A 256 24.46 -7.13 -28.23
N GLY A 257 25.44 -6.42 -27.65
CA GLY A 257 25.22 -5.35 -26.69
C GLY A 257 24.52 -4.19 -27.37
N ARG A 258 23.20 -4.13 -27.24
CA ARG A 258 22.41 -2.91 -27.43
C ARG A 258 21.78 -2.58 -26.10
N ASN A 259 22.14 -1.43 -25.54
CA ASN A 259 21.48 -0.83 -24.39
C ASN A 259 20.06 -0.43 -24.81
N LYS A 260 19.14 -1.40 -24.88
CA LYS A 260 17.73 -1.15 -25.12
C LYS A 260 17.14 -0.53 -23.85
N CYS A 261 16.50 0.62 -24.00
CA CYS A 261 15.80 1.29 -22.92
C CYS A 261 14.64 0.40 -22.41
N PHE A 262 14.37 0.48 -21.11
CA PHE A 262 13.28 -0.26 -20.47
C PHE A 262 11.97 0.50 -20.71
N SER A 263 10.96 -0.18 -21.26
CA SER A 263 9.60 0.38 -21.35
C SER A 263 8.89 0.14 -20.02
N ILE A 264 8.38 1.19 -19.39
CA ILE A 264 7.39 1.06 -18.32
C ILE A 264 6.06 0.92 -19.03
N ALA A 265 5.49 -0.29 -19.03
CA ALA A 265 4.16 -0.53 -19.54
C ALA A 265 3.19 -0.40 -18.36
N ASP A 266 2.30 0.59 -18.44
CA ASP A 266 1.09 0.62 -17.63
C ASP A 266 -0.15 0.51 -18.54
N GLU A 267 -1.08 -0.25 -17.97
CA GLU A 267 -2.50 -0.50 -18.26
C GLU A 267 -2.96 -1.51 -19.33
N PRO A 268 -3.98 -2.33 -18.95
CA PRO A 268 -4.69 -3.22 -19.85
C PRO A 268 -5.66 -2.44 -20.74
N LYS A 269 -5.78 -2.91 -21.98
CA LYS A 269 -6.77 -2.44 -22.93
C LYS A 269 -8.19 -2.76 -22.43
N GLU A 270 -8.96 -1.74 -22.08
CA GLU A 270 -10.40 -1.75 -22.38
C GLU A 270 -10.88 -0.38 -22.84
N THR A 271 -11.03 -0.26 -24.16
CA THR A 271 -11.77 0.83 -24.80
C THR A 271 -13.26 0.65 -24.55
N LYS A 272 -13.89 1.57 -23.81
CA LYS A 272 -15.28 1.99 -24.06
C LYS A 272 -15.40 3.51 -24.03
N HIS A 273 -15.96 4.03 -25.11
CA HIS A 273 -16.27 5.43 -25.35
C HIS A 273 -17.17 6.03 -24.25
N CYS A 274 -16.71 7.10 -23.60
CA CYS A 274 -17.57 8.12 -23.02
C CYS A 274 -17.14 9.49 -23.52
N ARG A 275 -17.95 10.09 -24.41
CA ARG A 275 -17.87 11.52 -24.73
C ARG A 275 -18.40 12.34 -23.54
N PRO A 276 -17.79 13.48 -23.18
CA PRO A 276 -18.38 14.38 -22.22
C PRO A 276 -19.58 15.11 -22.84
N ARG A 277 -20.74 15.06 -22.18
CA ARG A 277 -21.85 15.99 -22.43
C ARG A 277 -21.48 17.35 -21.82
N SER A 278 -21.51 18.39 -22.64
CA SER A 278 -21.38 19.78 -22.22
C SER A 278 -22.56 20.22 -21.34
N VAL A 279 -22.25 21.03 -20.32
CA VAL A 279 -23.14 21.57 -19.26
C VAL A 279 -24.31 22.45 -19.77
N GLN A 280 -24.46 22.66 -21.08
CA GLN A 280 -25.56 23.47 -21.65
C GLN A 280 -26.86 22.70 -21.98
N GLN A 281 -26.92 21.38 -21.80
CA GLN A 281 -28.14 20.60 -22.11
C GLN A 281 -29.00 20.20 -20.90
N GLN A 282 -28.64 20.62 -19.68
CA GLN A 282 -29.42 20.28 -18.47
C GLN A 282 -30.45 21.35 -18.06
N GLN A 283 -30.47 22.52 -18.72
CA GLN A 283 -31.45 23.59 -18.45
C GLN A 283 -32.66 23.61 -19.40
N GLN A 284 -32.75 22.73 -20.39
CA GLN A 284 -33.92 22.64 -21.29
C GLN A 284 -34.87 21.46 -20.99
N GLN A 285 -34.54 20.57 -20.07
CA GLN A 285 -35.41 19.44 -19.72
C GLN A 285 -36.32 19.68 -18.50
N GLN A 286 -36.18 20.82 -17.79
CA GLN A 286 -37.02 21.16 -16.62
C GLN A 286 -38.16 22.15 -16.94
N ALA A 287 -38.40 22.47 -18.22
CA ALA A 287 -39.47 23.38 -18.64
C ALA A 287 -40.59 22.70 -19.47
N GLN A 288 -40.69 21.36 -19.45
CA GLN A 288 -41.73 20.63 -20.20
C GLN A 288 -42.58 19.65 -19.36
N ASP A 289 -42.39 19.59 -18.04
CA ASP A 289 -43.25 18.81 -17.12
C ASP A 289 -44.07 19.72 -16.18
N SER A 290 -44.48 20.90 -16.67
CA SER A 290 -45.38 21.79 -15.94
C SER A 290 -46.36 22.46 -16.89
N THR A 291 -47.19 21.64 -17.54
CA THR A 291 -48.50 22.06 -18.06
C THR A 291 -49.44 20.87 -18.12
#